data_AF-A0A662RS67-F1
#
_entry.id   AF-A0A662RS67-F1
#
_cell.length_a   1.000
_cell.length_b   1.000
_cell.length_c   1.000
_cell.angle_alpha   90.00
_cell.angle_beta   90.00
_cell.angle_gamma   90.00
#
_symmetry.space_group_name_H-M   'P 1'
#
loop_
_entity.id
_entity.type
_entity.pdbx_description
1 polymer ?
#
loop_
_entity_poly.entity_id
_entity_poly.type
_entity_poly.pdbx_seq_one_letter_code
_entity_poly.pdbx_strand_id
1 'polypeptide(L)' 'NRYRDDFESLDDFVYWYNDVRFHESLDTKHCLQTPEDAFWSRLPVEARLGVAFKLFDELVGE' A
#
# COMPACT_ATOMS: atom_id res chain seq x y z
N ASN A 1 -18.64 -1.44 -12.05
CA ASN A 1 -17.59 -1.59 -11.03
C ASN A 1 -17.99 -2.81 -10.20
N ARG A 2 -17.44 -4.00 -10.49
CA ARG A 2 -17.99 -5.31 -10.07
C ARG A 2 -18.06 -5.51 -8.55
N TYR A 3 -17.17 -4.87 -7.80
CA TYR A 3 -17.07 -5.03 -6.34
C TYR A 3 -17.55 -3.80 -5.57
N ARG A 4 -18.00 -2.74 -6.25
CA ARG A 4 -18.32 -1.46 -5.59
C ARG A 4 -19.41 -1.59 -4.54
N ASP A 5 -20.37 -2.46 -4.79
CA ASP A 5 -21.54 -2.65 -3.94
C ASP A 5 -21.24 -3.61 -2.76
N ASP A 6 -20.04 -4.19 -2.71
CA ASP A 6 -19.58 -5.08 -1.63
C ASP A 6 -18.96 -4.31 -0.45
N PHE A 7 -18.83 -2.97 -0.56
CA PHE A 7 -18.17 -2.13 0.46
C PHE A 7 -19.13 -1.10 1.05
N GLU A 8 -19.06 -0.92 2.37
CA GLU A 8 -19.88 0.04 3.10
C GLU A 8 -19.39 1.49 2.91
N SER A 9 -18.11 1.68 2.57
CA SER A 9 -17.51 2.98 2.30
C SER A 9 -16.41 2.94 1.23
N LEU A 10 -15.97 4.11 0.79
CA LEU A 10 -14.79 4.24 -0.07
C LEU A 10 -13.52 3.77 0.65
N ASP A 11 -13.42 4.04 1.95
CA ASP A 11 -12.24 3.68 2.75
C ASP A 11 -12.12 2.15 2.85
N ASP A 12 -13.23 1.44 3.03
CA ASP A 12 -13.26 -0.03 3.03
C ASP A 12 -12.78 -0.61 1.69
N PHE A 13 -13.22 0.01 0.58
CA PHE A 13 -12.75 -0.37 -0.75
C PHE A 13 -11.25 -0.11 -0.91
N VAL A 14 -10.76 1.04 -0.48
CA VAL A 14 -9.34 1.43 -0.59
C VAL A 14 -8.47 0.47 0.21
N TYR A 15 -8.86 0.16 1.45
CA TYR A 15 -8.16 -0.80 2.30
C TYR A 15 -8.14 -2.20 1.67
N TRP A 16 -9.31 -2.72 1.25
CA TRP A 16 -9.35 -4.02 0.60
C TRP A 16 -8.49 -4.07 -0.66
N TYR A 17 -8.51 -3.01 -1.47
CA TYR A 17 -7.79 -2.97 -2.73
C TYR A 17 -6.27 -2.92 -2.54
N ASN A 18 -5.77 -2.12 -1.60
CA ASN A 18 -4.34 -1.85 -1.40
C ASN A 18 -3.66 -2.82 -0.43
N ASP A 19 -4.38 -3.29 0.60
CA ASP A 19 -3.78 -4.00 1.73
C ASP A 19 -4.17 -5.49 1.77
N VAL A 20 -5.35 -5.86 1.25
CA VAL A 20 -5.88 -7.23 1.35
C VAL A 20 -5.76 -7.99 0.02
N ARG A 21 -6.05 -7.31 -1.10
CA ARG A 21 -6.15 -7.96 -2.41
C ARG A 21 -4.79 -8.11 -3.07
N PHE A 22 -4.46 -9.35 -3.43
CA PHE A 22 -3.35 -9.66 -4.32
C PHE A 22 -3.71 -9.42 -5.79
N HIS A 23 -2.78 -8.87 -6.57
CA HIS A 23 -2.99 -8.59 -7.99
C HIS A 23 -1.97 -9.32 -8.86
N GLU A 24 -2.45 -10.07 -9.85
CA GLU A 24 -1.60 -10.80 -10.81
C GLU A 24 -0.73 -9.85 -11.65
N SER A 25 -1.19 -8.62 -11.91
CA SER A 25 -0.39 -7.59 -12.58
C SER A 25 0.83 -7.13 -11.77
N LEU A 26 0.90 -7.49 -10.49
CA LEU A 26 2.02 -7.21 -9.59
C LEU A 26 2.89 -8.45 -9.35
N ASP A 27 2.59 -9.58 -9.99
CA ASP A 27 3.37 -10.82 -9.85
C ASP A 27 4.82 -10.59 -10.28
N THR A 28 5.73 -10.73 -9.32
CA THR A 28 7.16 -10.82 -9.58
C THR A 28 7.62 -12.24 -9.29
N LYS A 29 8.00 -12.98 -10.33
CA LYS A 29 8.58 -14.34 -10.21
C LYS A 29 7.69 -15.34 -9.44
N HIS A 30 6.39 -15.35 -9.71
CA HIS A 30 5.39 -16.21 -9.06
C HIS A 30 5.10 -15.86 -7.60
N CYS A 31 5.47 -14.66 -7.17
CA CYS A 31 5.08 -14.10 -5.89
C CYS A 31 4.05 -12.99 -6.13
N LEU A 32 2.78 -13.31 -5.85
CA LEU A 32 1.71 -12.32 -5.83
C LEU A 32 1.96 -11.31 -4.71
N GLN A 33 1.68 -10.04 -4.98
CA GLN A 33 1.79 -8.94 -4.03
C GLN A 33 0.49 -8.15 -3.96
N THR A 34 0.24 -7.54 -2.81
CA THR A 34 -0.72 -6.44 -2.69
C THR A 34 -0.13 -5.17 -3.31
N PRO A 35 -0.95 -4.16 -3.66
CA PRO A 35 -0.43 -2.89 -4.14
C PRO A 35 0.49 -2.21 -3.12
N GLU A 36 0.18 -2.30 -1.83
CA GLU A 36 1.03 -1.75 -0.78
C GLU A 36 2.40 -2.44 -0.72
N ASP A 37 2.44 -3.78 -0.74
CA ASP A 37 3.69 -4.54 -0.77
C ASP A 37 4.54 -4.19 -2.00
N ALA A 38 3.90 -4.09 -3.17
CA ALA A 38 4.56 -3.72 -4.41
C ALA A 38 5.10 -2.28 -4.36
N PHE A 39 4.35 -1.35 -3.77
CA PHE A 39 4.76 0.04 -3.61
C PHE A 39 6.01 0.14 -2.73
N TRP A 40 5.97 -0.44 -1.53
CA TRP A 40 7.11 -0.40 -0.60
C TRP A 40 8.31 -1.16 -1.13
N SER A 41 8.13 -2.34 -1.73
CA SER A 41 9.26 -3.13 -2.26
C SER A 41 9.98 -2.46 -3.43
N ARG A 42 9.28 -1.66 -4.25
CA ARG A 42 9.83 -0.99 -5.43
C ARG A 42 10.35 0.42 -5.15
N LEU A 43 9.97 1.03 -4.02
CA LEU A 43 10.51 2.31 -3.59
C LEU A 43 12.03 2.23 -3.35
N PRO A 44 12.84 3.17 -3.87
CA PRO A 44 14.25 3.30 -3.51
C PRO A 44 14.43 3.46 -2.00
N VAL A 45 15.54 2.96 -1.45
CA VAL A 45 15.82 2.99 0.00
C VAL A 45 15.84 4.42 0.51
N GLU A 46 16.41 5.34 -0.25
CA GLU A 46 16.51 6.76 0.10
C GLU A 46 15.12 7.39 0.27
N ALA A 47 14.17 6.99 -0.58
CA ALA A 47 12.78 7.46 -0.49
C ALA A 47 12.09 6.90 0.77
N ARG A 48 12.34 5.63 1.11
CA ARG A 48 11.79 5.02 2.34
C ARG A 48 12.33 5.71 3.59
N LEU A 49 13.63 6.00 3.63
CA LEU A 49 14.24 6.75 4.74
C LEU A 49 13.66 8.15 4.84
N GLY A 50 13.45 8.84 3.71
CA GLY A 50 12.82 10.15 3.69
C GLY A 50 11.39 10.15 4.26
N VAL A 51 10.59 9.12 3.98
CA VAL A 51 9.26 8.96 4.59
C VAL A 51 9.38 8.70 6.10
N ALA A 52 10.29 7.80 6.50
CA ALA A 52 10.50 7.48 7.91
C ALA A 52 10.91 8.71 8.73
N PHE A 53 11.80 9.56 8.22
CA PHE A 53 12.20 10.80 8.90
C PHE A 53 11.03 11.76 9.08
N LYS A 54 10.21 11.96 8.04
CA LYS A 54 9.02 12.82 8.13
C LYS A 54 8.04 12.33 9.20
N LEU A 55 7.75 11.04 9.22
CA LEU A 55 6.87 10.44 10.23
C LEU A 55 7.46 10.56 11.64
N PHE A 56 8.78 10.38 11.78
CA PHE A 56 9.46 10.54 13.06
C PHE A 56 9.37 11.99 13.57
N ASP A 57 9.61 12.97 12.70
CA ASP A 57 9.51 14.39 13.03
C ASP A 57 8.07 14.78 13.41
N GLU A 58 7.06 14.24 12.73
CA GLU A 58 5.65 14.46 13.09
C GLU A 58 5.26 13.83 14.43
N LEU A 59 5.86 12.70 14.81
CA LEU A 59 5.55 11.99 16.06
C LEU A 59 6.33 12.49 17.28
N VAL A 60 7.53 13.04 17.08
CA VAL A 60 8.47 13.41 18.15
C VAL A 60 8.70 14.92 18.21
N GLY A 61 8.29 15.66 17.18
CA GLY A 61 8.46 17.11 17.08
C GLY A 61 7.43 17.97 17.83
N GLU A 62 6.75 17.43 18.85
CA GLU A 62 5.97 18.21 19.85
C GLU A 62 6.84 18.71 21.01
#